data_AF-A0A132BX06-F1
#
_entry.id   AF-A0A132BX06-F1
#
_cell.length_a   1.000
_cell.length_b   1.000
_cell.length_c   1.000
_cell.angle_alpha   90.00
_cell.angle_beta   90.00
_cell.angle_gamma   90.00
#
_symmetry.space_group_name_H-M   'P 1'
#
loop_
_entity.id
_entity.type
_entity.pdbx_description
1 polymer ?
#
loop_
_entity_poly.entity_id
_entity_poly.type
_entity_poly.pdbx_seq_one_letter_code
_entity_poly.pdbx_strand_id
1 'polypeptide(L)'
;MDHPLIDLINARIARAETEGAFDNLKGAGQPLPPCEDPENAVMNRILKDSGAVPEVVSLSRELARLRAELRETGDRTKRRKIIADMSLTEARIELARRRG
;
A
#
# COMPACT_ATOMS: atom_id res chain seq x y z
N MET A 1 25.91 -16.46 15.46
CA MET A 1 25.16 -17.49 16.20
C MET A 1 23.82 -17.59 15.52
N ASP A 2 23.49 -18.75 14.98
CA ASP A 2 22.18 -18.96 14.36
C ASP A 2 21.08 -18.83 15.39
N HIS A 3 19.90 -18.40 14.94
CA HIS A 3 18.75 -18.21 15.84
C HIS A 3 18.38 -19.55 16.50
N PRO A 4 18.12 -19.60 17.82
CA PRO A 4 17.87 -20.86 18.56
C PRO A 4 16.63 -21.66 18.10
N LEU A 5 15.84 -21.10 17.18
CA LEU A 5 14.64 -21.73 16.63
C LEU A 5 14.83 -22.23 15.19
N ILE A 6 16.00 -22.02 14.59
CA ILE A 6 16.23 -22.32 13.17
C ILE A 6 15.96 -23.80 12.87
N ASP A 7 16.41 -24.71 13.74
CA ASP A 7 16.23 -26.16 13.57
C ASP A 7 14.75 -26.57 13.65
N LEU A 8 13.99 -25.95 14.57
CA LEU A 8 12.56 -26.20 14.70
C LEU A 8 11.79 -25.68 13.48
N ILE A 9 12.15 -24.50 12.98
CA ILE A 9 11.55 -23.90 11.78
C ILE A 9 11.82 -24.81 10.57
N ASN A 10 13.07 -25.24 10.38
CA ASN A 10 13.45 -26.12 9.29
C ASN A 10 12.72 -27.46 9.34
N ALA A 11 12.60 -28.08 10.52
CA ALA A 11 11.86 -29.32 10.69
C ALA A 11 10.36 -29.16 10.33
N ARG A 12 9.77 -28.01 10.63
CA ARG A 12 8.37 -27.70 10.28
C ARG A 12 8.18 -27.53 8.77
N ILE A 13 9.11 -26.83 8.11
CA ILE A 13 9.09 -26.62 6.66
C ILE A 13 9.24 -27.96 5.94
N ALA A 14 10.24 -28.77 6.31
CA ALA A 14 10.47 -30.08 5.69
C ALA A 14 9.26 -31.00 5.82
N ARG A 15 8.59 -31.00 6.98
CA ARG A 15 7.34 -31.74 7.15
C ARG A 15 6.25 -31.27 6.20
N ALA A 16 6.05 -29.95 6.08
CA ALA A 16 5.05 -29.37 5.19
C ALA A 16 5.33 -29.72 3.72
N GLU A 17 6.59 -29.77 3.30
CA GLU A 17 7.00 -30.25 1.97
C GLU A 17 6.62 -31.72 1.77
N THR A 18 6.94 -32.60 2.73
CA THR A 18 6.60 -34.04 2.62
C THR A 18 5.10 -34.32 2.61
N GLU A 19 4.31 -33.46 3.28
CA GLU A 19 2.85 -33.54 3.31
C GLU A 19 2.21 -32.90 2.06
N GLY A 20 3.00 -32.35 1.13
CA GLY A 20 2.51 -31.70 -0.07
C GLY A 20 1.78 -30.38 0.18
N ALA A 21 2.04 -29.71 1.31
CA ALA A 21 1.37 -28.47 1.69
C ALA A 21 1.64 -27.29 0.73
N PHE A 22 2.71 -27.41 -0.09
CA PHE A 22 3.07 -26.45 -1.13
C PHE A 22 2.65 -26.91 -2.54
N ASP A 23 2.01 -28.07 -2.66
CA ASP A 23 1.46 -28.54 -3.93
C ASP A 23 0.13 -27.87 -4.23
N ASN A 24 -0.15 -27.61 -5.51
CA ASN A 24 -1.42 -27.04 -5.99
C ASN A 24 -1.81 -25.69 -5.34
N LEU A 25 -0.83 -24.89 -4.92
CA LEU A 25 -1.09 -23.54 -4.43
C LEU A 25 -1.83 -22.71 -5.48
N LYS A 26 -2.74 -21.86 -5.02
CA LYS A 26 -3.49 -20.96 -5.90
C LYS A 26 -2.52 -20.08 -6.69
N GLY A 27 -2.53 -20.22 -8.02
CA GLY A 27 -1.66 -19.46 -8.93
C GLY A 27 -0.28 -20.10 -9.16
N ALA A 28 0.00 -21.28 -8.62
CA ALA A 28 1.23 -22.02 -8.94
C ALA A 28 1.35 -22.27 -10.45
N GLY A 29 2.52 -21.94 -11.01
CA GLY A 29 2.80 -22.07 -12.45
C GLY A 29 2.13 -21.03 -13.34
N GLN A 30 1.32 -20.12 -12.80
CA GLN A 30 0.72 -19.02 -13.56
C GLN A 30 1.63 -17.78 -13.55
N PRO A 31 1.59 -16.95 -14.60
CA PRO A 31 2.31 -15.69 -14.60
C PRO A 31 1.80 -14.79 -13.46
N LEU A 32 2.71 -14.01 -12.89
CA LEU A 32 2.34 -13.00 -11.91
C LEU A 32 1.43 -11.95 -12.57
N PRO A 33 0.44 -11.40 -11.84
CA PRO A 33 -0.39 -10.34 -12.36
C PRO A 33 0.48 -9.11 -12.70
N PRO A 34 0.09 -8.32 -13.71
CA PRO A 34 0.81 -7.11 -14.06
C PRO A 34 0.85 -6.16 -12.86
N CYS A 35 2.04 -5.64 -12.58
CA CYS A 35 2.31 -4.74 -11.47
C CYS A 35 2.99 -3.48 -12.01
N GLU A 36 2.37 -2.32 -11.81
CA GLU A 36 2.93 -1.04 -12.26
C GLU A 36 4.12 -0.58 -11.43
N ASP A 37 4.23 -1.06 -10.18
CA ASP A 37 5.31 -0.72 -9.25
C ASP A 37 5.88 -2.01 -8.62
N PRO A 38 6.79 -2.71 -9.33
CA PRO A 38 7.39 -3.96 -8.86
C PRO A 38 8.21 -3.78 -7.57
N GLU A 39 8.85 -2.62 -7.39
CA GLU A 39 9.69 -2.32 -6.22
C GLU A 39 8.86 -2.31 -4.95
N ASN A 40 7.65 -1.73 -5.00
CA ASN A 40 6.75 -1.66 -3.85
C ASN A 40 5.70 -2.79 -3.81
N ALA A 41 5.76 -3.77 -4.72
CA ALA A 41 4.71 -4.78 -4.87
C ALA A 41 4.42 -5.56 -3.58
N VAL A 42 5.46 -5.94 -2.82
CA VAL A 42 5.33 -6.69 -1.56
C VAL A 42 4.67 -5.82 -0.48
N MET A 43 5.16 -4.59 -0.30
CA MET A 43 4.62 -3.66 0.69
C MET A 43 3.16 -3.32 0.39
N ASN A 44 2.86 -3.02 -0.88
CA ASN A 44 1.50 -2.73 -1.34
C ASN A 44 0.56 -3.92 -1.12
N ARG A 45 1.02 -5.16 -1.33
CA ARG A 45 0.24 -6.37 -1.05
C ARG A 45 -0.04 -6.52 0.44
N ILE A 46 0.98 -6.38 1.30
CA ILE A 46 0.82 -6.49 2.76
C ILE A 46 -0.17 -5.43 3.29
N LEU A 47 -0.05 -4.19 2.82
CA LEU A 47 -0.98 -3.12 3.18
C LEU A 47 -2.41 -3.47 2.73
N LYS A 48 -2.58 -3.91 1.48
CA LYS A 48 -3.88 -4.31 0.96
C LYS A 48 -4.51 -5.48 1.74
N ASP A 49 -3.72 -6.51 2.04
CA ASP A 49 -4.18 -7.71 2.74
C ASP A 49 -4.54 -7.41 4.21
N SER A 50 -3.87 -6.43 4.83
CA SER A 50 -4.21 -5.94 6.17
C SER A 50 -5.35 -4.91 6.22
N GLY A 51 -5.90 -4.52 5.05
CA GLY A 51 -6.90 -3.46 4.95
C GLY A 51 -6.35 -2.04 5.13
N ALA A 52 -5.02 -1.89 5.22
CA ALA A 52 -4.36 -0.61 5.32
C ALA A 52 -4.20 0.03 3.92
N VAL A 53 -4.33 1.35 3.87
CA VAL A 53 -4.18 2.13 2.63
C VAL A 53 -2.89 2.95 2.74
N PRO A 54 -1.99 2.92 1.73
CA PRO A 54 -0.78 3.75 1.75
C PRO A 54 -1.11 5.23 1.94
N GLU A 55 -0.27 5.96 2.68
CA GLU A 55 -0.51 7.38 3.00
C GLU A 55 -0.68 8.24 1.72
N VAL A 56 0.12 7.97 0.68
CA VAL A 56 0.00 8.67 -0.62
C VAL A 56 -1.39 8.51 -1.21
N VAL A 57 -2.00 7.32 -1.09
CA VAL A 57 -3.34 7.04 -1.64
C VAL A 57 -4.42 7.74 -0.83
N SER A 58 -4.31 7.75 0.51
CA SER A 58 -5.29 8.47 1.36
C SER A 58 -5.23 9.98 1.12
N LEU A 59 -4.03 10.56 1.04
CA LEU A 59 -3.83 11.97 0.70
C LEU A 59 -4.33 12.31 -0.71
N SER A 60 -4.13 11.41 -1.68
CA SER A 60 -4.63 11.61 -3.05
C SER A 60 -6.16 11.64 -3.11
N ARG A 61 -6.84 10.79 -2.32
CA ARG A 61 -8.31 10.81 -2.18
C ARG A 61 -8.79 12.12 -1.54
N GLU A 62 -8.08 12.59 -0.52
CA GLU A 62 -8.39 13.87 0.13
C GLU A 62 -8.25 15.05 -0.84
N LEU A 63 -7.17 15.08 -1.62
CA LEU A 63 -6.96 16.11 -2.64
C LEU A 63 -8.09 16.11 -3.69
N ALA A 64 -8.55 14.93 -4.11
CA ALA A 64 -9.68 14.81 -5.03
C ALA A 64 -10.98 15.36 -4.42
N ARG A 65 -11.23 15.12 -3.13
CA ARG A 65 -12.36 15.68 -2.38
C ARG A 65 -12.31 17.20 -2.33
N LEU A 66 -11.17 17.77 -1.94
CA LEU A 66 -10.98 19.23 -1.87
C LEU A 66 -11.18 19.90 -3.25
N ARG A 67 -10.74 19.26 -4.33
CA ARG A 67 -10.98 19.73 -5.71
C ARG A 67 -12.45 19.69 -6.11
N ALA A 68 -13.23 18.74 -5.61
CA ALA A 68 -14.68 18.73 -5.82
C ALA A 68 -15.34 19.86 -5.01
N GLU A 69 -15.00 20.00 -3.73
CA GLU A 69 -15.54 21.05 -2.85
C GLU A 69 -15.24 22.46 -3.38
N LEU A 70 -14.03 22.69 -3.92
CA LEU A 70 -13.66 23.97 -4.52
C LEU A 70 -14.52 24.32 -5.75
N ARG A 71 -14.95 23.32 -6.53
CA ARG A 71 -15.80 23.53 -7.71
C ARG A 71 -17.21 23.95 -7.30
N GLU A 72 -17.72 23.41 -6.21
CA GLU A 72 -19.09 23.66 -5.72
C GLU A 72 -19.19 24.89 -4.80
N THR A 73 -18.07 25.35 -4.23
CA THR A 73 -18.06 26.48 -3.29
C THR A 73 -18.19 27.83 -3.98
N GLY A 74 -19.28 28.56 -3.69
CA GLY A 74 -19.50 29.96 -4.09
C GLY A 74 -18.96 31.01 -3.12
N ASP A 75 -18.63 30.63 -1.87
CA ASP A 75 -18.11 31.55 -0.84
C ASP A 75 -16.60 31.80 -1.01
N ARG A 76 -16.22 33.08 -1.21
CA ARG A 76 -14.82 33.48 -1.44
C ARG A 76 -13.89 33.15 -0.26
N THR A 77 -14.36 33.23 0.97
CA THR A 77 -13.55 32.95 2.16
C THR A 77 -13.28 31.45 2.28
N LYS A 78 -14.32 30.63 2.08
CA LYS A 78 -14.19 29.17 2.06
C LYS A 78 -13.30 28.69 0.90
N ARG A 79 -13.44 29.27 -0.30
CA ARG A 79 -12.56 28.97 -1.44
C ARG A 79 -11.08 29.18 -1.10
N ARG A 80 -10.74 30.29 -0.43
CA ARG A 80 -9.36 30.58 -0.04
C ARG A 80 -8.80 29.55 0.94
N LYS A 81 -9.63 29.08 1.88
CA LYS A 81 -9.27 28.01 2.81
C LYS A 81 -9.02 26.69 2.07
N ILE A 82 -9.94 26.27 1.20
CA ILE A 82 -9.81 25.03 0.42
C ILE A 82 -8.53 25.05 -0.43
N ILE A 83 -8.21 26.18 -1.06
CA ILE A 83 -6.95 26.32 -1.83
C ILE A 83 -5.73 26.13 -0.92
N ALA A 84 -5.71 26.71 0.27
CA ALA A 84 -4.61 26.52 1.22
C ALA A 84 -4.49 25.06 1.68
N ASP A 85 -5.60 24.40 1.98
CA ASP A 85 -5.65 23.00 2.38
C ASP A 85 -5.19 22.07 1.23
N MET A 86 -5.54 22.39 -0.02
CA MET A 86 -5.04 21.69 -1.20
C MET A 86 -3.52 21.81 -1.33
N SER A 87 -2.97 23.02 -1.22
CA SER A 87 -1.51 23.24 -1.30
C SER A 87 -0.75 22.47 -0.22
N LEU A 88 -1.26 22.45 1.01
CA LEU A 88 -0.67 21.65 2.08
C LEU A 88 -0.74 20.15 1.78
N THR A 89 -1.87 19.68 1.27
CA THR A 89 -2.07 18.26 0.92
C THR A 89 -1.13 17.82 -0.21
N GLU A 90 -0.94 18.66 -1.23
CA GLU A 90 0.02 18.42 -2.32
C GLU A 90 1.46 18.32 -1.79
N ALA A 91 1.88 19.22 -0.90
CA ALA A 91 3.19 19.15 -0.26
C ALA A 91 3.39 17.85 0.56
N ARG A 92 2.35 17.40 1.27
CA ARG A 92 2.38 16.12 2.01
C ARG A 92 2.49 14.91 1.10
N ILE A 93 1.80 14.92 -0.05
CA ILE A 93 1.91 13.83 -1.05
C ILE A 93 3.34 13.73 -1.56
N GLU A 94 3.98 14.87 -1.86
CA GLU A 94 5.36 14.87 -2.36
C GLU A 94 6.35 14.33 -1.31
N LEU A 95 6.18 14.71 -0.04
CA LEU A 95 6.98 14.15 1.06
C LEU A 95 6.76 12.65 1.23
N ALA A 96 5.52 12.18 1.12
CA ALA A 96 5.18 10.77 1.25
C ALA A 96 5.76 9.94 0.09
N ARG A 97 5.81 10.48 -1.14
CA ARG A 97 6.44 9.85 -2.31
C ARG A 97 7.97 9.77 -2.24
N ARG A 98 8.63 10.67 -1.49
CA ARG A 98 10.09 10.62 -1.29
C ARG A 98 10.51 9.63 -0.19
N ARG A 99 9.58 9.17 0.65
CA ARG A 99 9.83 8.29 1.79
C ARG A 99 9.53 6.81 1.49
N GLY A 100 8.63 6.55 0.56
CA GLY A 100 8.40 5.22 -0.02
C GLY A 100 9.36 4.99 -1.17
#